data_AF-A0A7R9SW74-F1
#
_entry.id   AF-A0A7R9SW74-F1
#
_cell.length_a   1.000
_cell.length_b   1.000
_cell.length_c   1.000
_cell.angle_alpha   90.00
_cell.angle_beta   90.00
_cell.angle_gamma   90.00
#
_symmetry.space_group_name_H-M   'P 1'
#
loop_
_entity.id
_entity.type
_entity.pdbx_description
1 polymer ?
#
loop_
_entity_poly.entity_id
_entity_poly.type
_entity_poly.pdbx_seq_one_letter_code
_entity_poly.pdbx_strand_id
1 'polypeptide(L)'
;AAVLLVEQRDRDSAERQRARHERKRRREQRGLGRTHQGKKVDMDLMDQLTSLGYSRQLSAAALRQSGNQLDASLDALLDPVTNQILQHSSEQMERERQGKRQRESTEEGAQQESLNSEVPDNRGQHNNSYPNEAADRPPSNNEAREHDLNTLSSNEERDEECENQIAMSLGNSYGLSSYDMMVDEEDAITEYLAYISSVDSSNHNCT
;
A
#
# COMPACT_ATOMS: atom_id res chain seq x y z
N ALA A 1 13.47 4.71 -43.00
CA ALA A 1 13.64 3.43 -42.29
C ALA A 1 13.66 3.63 -40.77
N ALA A 2 14.57 4.44 -40.22
CA ALA A 2 14.69 4.65 -38.76
C ALA A 2 13.41 5.21 -38.09
N VAL A 3 12.76 6.22 -38.67
CA VAL A 3 11.53 6.82 -38.12
C VAL A 3 10.38 5.80 -38.00
N LEU A 4 10.24 4.91 -38.99
CA LEU A 4 9.20 3.88 -39.02
C LEU A 4 9.46 2.77 -37.97
N LEU A 5 10.73 2.46 -37.71
CA LEU A 5 11.12 1.52 -36.65
C LEU A 5 10.90 2.10 -35.24
N VAL A 6 11.11 3.41 -35.06
CA VAL A 6 10.81 4.10 -33.79
C VAL A 6 9.31 4.09 -33.53
N GLU A 7 8.50 4.49 -34.52
CA GLU A 7 7.04 4.50 -34.41
C GLU A 7 6.45 3.11 -34.11
N GLN A 8 7.03 2.04 -34.69
CA GLN A 8 6.63 0.67 -34.38
C GLN A 8 6.95 0.28 -32.93
N ARG A 9 8.12 0.63 -32.41
CA ARG A 9 8.49 0.36 -31.00
C ARG A 9 7.62 1.14 -30.02
N ASP A 10 7.24 2.38 -30.35
CA ASP A 10 6.35 3.20 -29.53
C ASP A 10 4.94 2.60 -29.47
N ARG A 11 4.44 2.10 -30.61
CA ARG A 11 3.14 1.40 -30.66
C ARG A 11 3.15 0.11 -29.84
N ASP A 12 4.18 -0.72 -30.00
CA ASP A 12 4.32 -1.98 -29.27
C ASP A 12 4.51 -1.76 -27.76
N SER A 13 5.31 -0.76 -27.37
CA SER A 13 5.51 -0.42 -25.97
C SER A 13 4.24 0.14 -25.33
N ALA A 14 3.49 1.01 -26.03
CA ALA A 14 2.20 1.52 -25.56
C ALA A 14 1.17 0.39 -25.39
N GLU A 15 1.10 -0.56 -26.32
CA GLU A 15 0.22 -1.72 -26.21
C GLU A 15 0.60 -2.61 -25.01
N ARG A 16 1.90 -2.90 -24.84
CA ARG A 16 2.41 -3.65 -23.67
C ARG A 16 2.07 -2.94 -22.37
N GLN A 17 2.22 -1.62 -22.31
CA GLN A 17 1.87 -0.82 -21.12
C GLN A 17 0.37 -0.89 -20.82
N ARG A 18 -0.50 -0.73 -21.83
CA ARG A 18 -1.96 -0.85 -21.66
C ARG A 18 -2.33 -2.25 -21.17
N ALA A 19 -1.76 -3.30 -21.77
CA ALA A 19 -2.00 -4.68 -21.36
C ALA A 19 -1.53 -4.95 -19.92
N ARG A 20 -0.37 -4.42 -19.52
CA ARG A 20 0.15 -4.48 -18.15
C ARG A 20 -0.80 -3.77 -17.18
N HIS A 21 -1.25 -2.56 -17.50
CA HIS A 21 -2.17 -1.78 -16.68
C HIS A 21 -3.52 -2.48 -16.51
N GLU A 22 -4.08 -3.00 -17.60
CA GLU A 22 -5.34 -3.74 -17.56
C GLU A 22 -5.22 -5.05 -16.76
N ARG A 23 -4.10 -5.76 -16.92
CA ARG A 23 -3.80 -6.95 -16.11
C ARG A 23 -3.73 -6.61 -14.62
N LYS A 24 -3.10 -5.48 -14.26
CA LYS A 24 -3.03 -4.98 -12.88
C LYS A 24 -4.42 -4.62 -12.36
N ARG A 25 -5.20 -3.82 -13.09
CA ARG A 25 -6.59 -3.47 -12.74
C ARG A 25 -7.46 -4.72 -12.53
N ARG A 26 -7.33 -5.72 -13.41
CA ARG A 26 -8.05 -7.01 -13.29
C ARG A 26 -7.63 -7.81 -12.07
N ARG A 27 -6.34 -7.80 -11.71
CA ARG A 27 -5.82 -8.45 -10.49
C ARG A 27 -6.34 -7.75 -9.24
N GLU A 28 -6.28 -6.43 -9.20
CA GLU A 28 -6.78 -5.63 -8.09
C GLU A 28 -8.28 -5.87 -7.88
N GLN A 29 -9.07 -5.79 -8.94
CA GLN A 29 -10.51 -6.03 -8.88
C GLN A 29 -10.87 -7.43 -8.36
N ARG A 30 -10.11 -8.47 -8.76
CA ARG A 30 -10.29 -9.83 -8.21
C ARG A 30 -10.00 -9.89 -6.72
N GLY A 31 -9.04 -9.09 -6.27
CA GLY A 31 -8.69 -8.99 -4.88
C GLY A 31 -9.83 -8.47 -4.02
N LEU A 32 -10.51 -7.41 -4.46
CA LEU A 32 -11.54 -6.72 -3.67
C LEU A 32 -12.78 -7.59 -3.38
N GLY A 33 -12.94 -8.68 -4.13
CA GLY A 33 -14.02 -9.63 -3.98
C GLY A 33 -15.22 -9.30 -4.85
N ARG A 34 -16.38 -9.86 -4.48
CA ARG A 34 -17.65 -9.69 -5.18
C ARG A 34 -18.68 -9.10 -4.21
N THR A 35 -19.60 -8.33 -4.77
CA THR A 35 -20.79 -7.83 -4.09
C THR A 35 -21.74 -8.98 -3.75
N HIS A 36 -22.73 -8.72 -2.89
CA HIS A 36 -23.82 -9.68 -2.63
C HIS A 36 -24.61 -10.06 -3.91
N GLN A 37 -24.57 -9.23 -4.95
CA GLN A 37 -25.15 -9.51 -6.27
C GLN A 37 -24.25 -10.39 -7.15
N GLY A 38 -23.07 -10.79 -6.67
CA GLY A 38 -22.09 -11.57 -7.43
C GLY A 38 -21.29 -10.76 -8.47
N LYS A 39 -21.60 -9.48 -8.65
CA LYS A 39 -20.82 -8.56 -9.49
C LYS A 39 -19.48 -8.22 -8.82
N LYS A 40 -18.43 -8.04 -9.62
CA LYS A 40 -17.15 -7.55 -9.11
C LYS A 40 -17.30 -6.10 -8.61
N VAL A 41 -16.50 -5.73 -7.61
CA VAL A 41 -16.45 -4.34 -7.14
C VAL A 41 -16.05 -3.42 -8.30
N ASP A 42 -16.76 -2.31 -8.45
CA ASP A 42 -16.42 -1.32 -9.47
C ASP A 42 -15.17 -0.54 -9.05
N MET A 43 -14.17 -0.50 -9.93
CA MET A 43 -12.91 0.19 -9.65
C MET A 43 -13.09 1.70 -9.69
N ASP A 44 -13.95 2.21 -10.57
CA ASP A 44 -14.07 3.66 -10.78
C ASP A 44 -14.81 4.31 -9.60
N LEU A 45 -15.82 3.63 -9.06
CA LEU A 45 -16.48 4.04 -7.80
C LEU A 45 -15.55 3.91 -6.59
N MET A 46 -14.68 2.90 -6.57
CA MET A 46 -13.72 2.72 -5.49
C MET A 46 -12.66 3.83 -5.50
N ASP A 47 -12.17 4.22 -6.67
CA ASP A 47 -11.20 5.31 -6.80
C ASP A 47 -11.83 6.65 -6.41
N GLN A 48 -13.13 6.87 -6.69
CA GLN A 48 -13.86 8.04 -6.18
C GLN A 48 -13.91 8.07 -4.64
N LEU A 49 -14.28 6.97 -3.99
CA LEU A 49 -14.28 6.88 -2.52
C LEU A 49 -12.87 7.07 -1.93
N THR A 50 -11.85 6.53 -2.61
CA THR A 50 -10.45 6.71 -2.22
C THR A 50 -10.02 8.18 -2.36
N SER A 51 -10.48 8.86 -3.42
CA SER A 51 -10.25 10.28 -3.61
C SER A 51 -10.94 11.15 -2.57
N LEU A 52 -12.05 10.69 -1.98
CA LEU A 52 -12.71 11.35 -0.85
C LEU A 52 -11.98 11.12 0.49
N GLY A 53 -10.94 10.29 0.51
CA GLY A 53 -10.13 10.01 1.70
C GLY A 53 -10.49 8.73 2.44
N TYR A 54 -11.43 7.93 1.95
CA TYR A 54 -11.72 6.62 2.53
C TYR A 54 -10.63 5.61 2.15
N SER A 55 -10.29 4.69 3.05
CA SER A 55 -9.33 3.63 2.72
C SER A 55 -9.88 2.72 1.63
N ARG A 56 -8.98 2.15 0.82
CA ARG A 56 -9.36 1.28 -0.31
C ARG A 56 -10.16 0.05 0.15
N GLN A 57 -9.82 -0.50 1.30
CA GLN A 57 -10.42 -1.70 1.89
C GLN A 57 -11.79 -1.41 2.47
N LEU A 58 -11.94 -0.28 3.16
CA LEU A 58 -13.23 0.17 3.69
C LEU A 58 -14.19 0.55 2.55
N SER A 59 -13.69 1.27 1.55
CA SER A 59 -14.43 1.60 0.32
C SER A 59 -14.93 0.34 -0.39
N ALA A 60 -14.06 -0.66 -0.54
CA ALA A 60 -14.46 -1.94 -1.11
C ALA A 60 -15.50 -2.67 -0.26
N ALA A 61 -15.41 -2.60 1.08
CA ALA A 61 -16.41 -3.18 1.97
C ALA A 61 -17.78 -2.51 1.80
N ALA A 62 -17.82 -1.18 1.76
CA ALA A 62 -19.05 -0.42 1.53
C ALA A 62 -19.67 -0.75 0.16
N LEU A 63 -18.86 -0.76 -0.91
CA LEU A 63 -19.32 -1.11 -2.26
C LEU A 63 -19.84 -2.55 -2.38
N ARG A 64 -19.25 -3.50 -1.63
CA ARG A 64 -19.77 -4.88 -1.57
C ARG A 64 -21.16 -4.95 -0.95
N GLN A 65 -21.40 -4.16 0.10
CA GLN A 65 -22.66 -4.14 0.84
C GLN A 65 -23.76 -3.37 0.10
N SER A 66 -23.41 -2.27 -0.58
CA SER A 66 -24.33 -1.45 -1.35
C SER A 66 -24.61 -1.98 -2.77
N GLY A 67 -23.79 -2.92 -3.26
CA GLY A 67 -23.95 -3.50 -4.59
C GLY A 67 -23.44 -2.59 -5.71
N ASN A 68 -22.31 -1.91 -5.50
CA ASN A 68 -21.73 -0.91 -6.41
C ASN A 68 -22.62 0.32 -6.64
N GLN A 69 -23.26 0.84 -5.60
CA GLN A 69 -23.97 2.13 -5.65
C GLN A 69 -23.18 3.16 -4.84
N LEU A 70 -22.79 4.28 -5.46
CA LEU A 70 -21.96 5.28 -4.79
C LEU A 70 -22.67 5.89 -3.58
N ASP A 71 -23.88 6.41 -3.80
CA ASP A 71 -24.65 7.11 -2.77
C ASP A 71 -24.94 6.21 -1.57
N ALA A 72 -25.45 5.01 -1.83
CA ALA A 72 -25.70 4.02 -0.76
C ALA A 72 -24.42 3.54 -0.06
N SER A 73 -23.26 3.60 -0.73
CA SER A 73 -21.97 3.31 -0.07
C SER A 73 -21.57 4.45 0.86
N LEU A 74 -21.78 5.70 0.44
CA LEU A 74 -21.52 6.87 1.28
C LEU A 74 -22.44 6.89 2.49
N ASP A 75 -23.74 6.63 2.31
CA ASP A 75 -24.69 6.52 3.42
C ASP A 75 -24.24 5.46 4.44
N ALA A 76 -23.83 4.27 3.96
CA ALA A 76 -23.32 3.21 4.83
C ALA A 76 -21.99 3.56 5.53
N LEU A 77 -21.19 4.48 4.97
CA LEU A 77 -19.96 4.99 5.58
C LEU A 77 -20.22 6.12 6.57
N LEU A 78 -21.30 6.89 6.38
CA LEU A 78 -21.67 8.00 7.25
C LEU A 78 -22.42 7.52 8.49
N ASP A 79 -23.17 6.42 8.36
CA ASP A 79 -23.87 5.81 9.48
C ASP A 79 -22.89 5.14 10.47
N PRO A 80 -22.92 5.49 11.77
CA PRO A 80 -21.89 5.05 12.72
C PRO A 80 -21.92 3.54 12.98
N VAL A 81 -23.10 2.93 12.98
CA VAL A 81 -23.28 1.49 13.23
C VAL A 81 -22.76 0.67 12.05
N THR A 82 -23.12 1.05 10.83
CA THR A 82 -22.66 0.36 9.61
C THR A 82 -21.17 0.58 9.39
N ASN A 83 -20.65 1.78 9.67
CA ASN A 83 -19.22 2.06 9.54
C ASN A 83 -18.40 1.15 10.45
N GLN A 84 -18.79 0.95 11.72
CA GLN A 84 -18.10 0.02 12.62
C GLN A 84 -18.08 -1.42 12.07
N ILE A 85 -19.21 -1.90 11.55
CA ILE A 85 -19.31 -3.23 10.94
C ILE A 85 -18.39 -3.34 9.71
N LEU A 86 -18.39 -2.31 8.86
CA LEU A 86 -17.54 -2.25 7.68
C LEU A 86 -16.06 -2.25 8.04
N GLN A 87 -15.64 -1.49 9.05
CA GLN A 87 -14.27 -1.46 9.56
C GLN A 87 -13.83 -2.83 10.03
N HIS A 88 -14.60 -3.48 10.91
CA HIS A 88 -14.29 -4.83 11.39
C HIS A 88 -14.19 -5.83 10.23
N SER A 89 -15.10 -5.77 9.26
CA SER A 89 -15.06 -6.66 8.09
C SER A 89 -13.82 -6.41 7.21
N SER A 90 -13.39 -5.15 7.09
CA SER A 90 -12.22 -4.77 6.29
C SER A 90 -10.94 -5.28 6.93
N GLU A 91 -10.80 -5.15 8.25
CA GLU A 91 -9.64 -5.64 9.02
C GLU A 91 -9.53 -7.17 8.97
N GLN A 92 -10.64 -7.89 9.11
CA GLN A 92 -10.66 -9.35 9.04
C GLN A 92 -10.16 -9.84 7.67
N MET A 93 -10.68 -9.25 6.60
CA MET A 93 -10.26 -9.56 5.23
C MET A 93 -8.78 -9.25 4.98
N GLU A 94 -8.26 -8.16 5.55
CA GLU A 94 -6.83 -7.83 5.46
C GLU A 94 -5.96 -8.87 6.16
N ARG A 95 -6.33 -9.28 7.38
CA ARG A 95 -5.59 -10.30 8.14
C ARG A 95 -5.54 -11.63 7.40
N GLU A 96 -6.65 -12.07 6.82
CA GLU A 96 -6.68 -13.30 6.00
C GLU A 96 -5.75 -13.21 4.79
N ARG A 97 -5.70 -12.04 4.13
CA ARG A 97 -4.84 -11.82 2.97
C ARG A 97 -3.37 -11.79 3.34
N GLN A 98 -3.03 -11.15 4.45
CA GLN A 98 -1.67 -11.15 4.98
C GLN A 98 -1.23 -12.57 5.38
N GLY A 99 -2.11 -13.35 6.01
CA GLY A 99 -1.83 -14.74 6.38
C GLY A 99 -1.60 -15.66 5.17
N LYS A 100 -2.36 -15.49 4.07
CA LYS A 100 -2.15 -16.26 2.83
C LYS A 100 -0.80 -15.94 2.18
N ARG A 101 -0.40 -14.67 2.14
CA ARG A 101 0.89 -14.24 1.58
C ARG A 101 2.08 -14.84 2.33
N GLN A 102 2.00 -14.91 3.66
CA GLN A 102 3.07 -15.48 4.49
C GLN A 102 3.24 -16.99 4.31
N ARG A 103 2.16 -17.73 4.03
CA ARG A 103 2.25 -19.18 3.77
C ARG A 103 2.83 -19.49 2.40
N GLU A 104 2.40 -18.75 1.38
CA GLU A 104 2.91 -18.90 0.00
C GLU A 104 4.42 -18.60 -0.09
N SER A 105 4.92 -17.63 0.67
CA SER A 105 6.37 -17.35 0.74
C SER A 105 7.20 -18.41 1.50
N THR A 106 6.57 -19.29 2.27
CA THR A 106 7.29 -20.32 3.04
C THR A 106 7.35 -21.66 2.29
N GLU A 107 6.42 -21.93 1.38
CA GLU A 107 6.31 -23.21 0.67
C GLU A 107 7.20 -23.31 -0.59
N GLU A 108 7.67 -22.20 -1.16
CA GLU A 108 8.63 -22.20 -2.29
C GLU A 108 10.10 -22.48 -1.85
N GLY A 109 10.38 -22.56 -0.55
CA GLY A 109 11.71 -22.90 -0.01
C GLY A 109 11.94 -24.39 0.29
N ALA A 110 10.94 -25.27 0.14
CA ALA A 110 10.98 -26.63 0.69
C ALA A 110 11.25 -27.76 -0.33
N GLN A 111 11.79 -27.46 -1.52
CA GLN A 111 12.13 -28.49 -2.53
C GLN A 111 13.62 -28.80 -2.70
N GLN A 112 14.48 -28.37 -1.78
CA GLN A 112 15.88 -28.81 -1.71
C GLN A 112 16.28 -29.21 -0.30
N GLU A 113 15.81 -30.36 0.16
CA GLU A 113 16.59 -31.22 1.07
C GLU A 113 15.99 -32.63 1.03
N SER A 114 16.46 -33.41 0.06
CA SER A 114 16.39 -34.86 0.11
C SER A 114 17.69 -35.37 0.72
N LEU A 115 17.56 -36.47 1.47
CA LEU A 115 18.59 -37.26 2.17
C LEU A 115 18.85 -36.83 3.61
N ASN A 116 18.07 -37.37 4.55
CA ASN A 116 18.61 -38.37 5.48
C ASN A 116 17.53 -39.07 6.33
N SER A 117 17.77 -40.36 6.56
CA SER A 117 17.24 -41.21 7.64
C SER A 117 15.84 -41.82 7.46
N GLU A 118 15.77 -42.88 6.65
CA GLU A 118 14.93 -44.03 6.99
C GLU A 118 15.44 -44.67 8.30
N VAL A 119 14.57 -44.86 9.29
CA VAL A 119 14.15 -46.15 9.88
C VAL A 119 13.03 -45.87 10.90
N PRO A 120 11.82 -46.45 10.75
CA PRO A 120 10.82 -46.51 11.80
C PRO A 120 10.89 -47.85 12.52
N ASP A 121 10.88 -47.86 13.85
CA ASP A 121 10.41 -49.05 14.57
C ASP A 121 9.78 -48.71 15.94
N ASN A 122 8.48 -48.96 15.98
CA ASN A 122 7.82 -49.82 16.95
C ASN A 122 7.51 -49.34 18.40
N ARG A 123 6.19 -49.32 18.65
CA ARG A 123 5.45 -49.74 19.85
C ARG A 123 5.65 -49.00 21.18
N GLY A 124 4.52 -48.54 21.71
CA GLY A 124 4.32 -48.42 23.16
C GLY A 124 3.15 -47.54 23.52
N GLN A 125 1.97 -48.13 23.70
CA GLN A 125 0.87 -47.54 24.48
C GLN A 125 1.39 -47.12 25.86
N HIS A 126 0.89 -46.05 26.47
CA HIS A 126 0.55 -45.99 27.90
C HIS A 126 -0.27 -44.73 28.21
N ASN A 127 -1.49 -44.94 28.71
CA ASN A 127 -2.31 -43.95 29.40
C ASN A 127 -1.65 -43.53 30.73
N ASN A 128 -1.78 -42.25 31.13
CA ASN A 128 -2.48 -41.85 32.36
C ASN A 128 -2.35 -40.34 32.69
N SER A 129 -3.51 -39.77 33.00
CA SER A 129 -3.85 -38.81 34.07
C SER A 129 -2.77 -37.94 34.75
N TYR A 130 -3.00 -36.61 34.67
CA TYR A 130 -2.94 -35.49 35.65
C TYR A 130 -2.25 -35.67 37.04
N PRO A 131 -1.95 -34.59 37.80
CA PRO A 131 -1.69 -33.15 37.49
C PRO A 131 -0.40 -32.63 38.24
N ASN A 132 -0.01 -31.36 38.13
CA ASN A 132 0.42 -30.54 39.29
C ASN A 132 0.77 -29.07 38.99
N GLU A 133 0.41 -28.25 39.97
CA GLU A 133 0.50 -26.80 40.10
C GLU A 133 1.92 -26.25 40.35
N ALA A 134 2.04 -24.95 40.06
CA ALA A 134 2.85 -23.93 40.74
C ALA A 134 4.39 -24.01 40.73
N ALA A 135 5.03 -23.00 40.12
CA ALA A 135 6.01 -22.15 40.80
C ALA A 135 6.40 -20.91 39.96
N ASP A 136 6.39 -19.77 40.65
CA ASP A 136 7.05 -18.49 40.37
C ASP A 136 8.29 -18.49 39.48
N ARG A 137 8.30 -17.60 38.48
CA ARG A 137 9.48 -16.79 38.12
C ARG A 137 9.13 -15.61 37.19
N PRO A 138 9.28 -14.37 37.66
CA PRO A 138 9.82 -13.29 36.83
C PRO A 138 11.04 -12.66 37.53
N PRO A 139 11.72 -11.65 36.96
CA PRO A 139 12.04 -11.36 35.56
C PRO A 139 13.57 -11.37 35.35
N SER A 140 14.06 -11.38 34.11
CA SER A 140 15.44 -10.95 33.85
C SER A 140 15.54 -10.25 32.51
N ASN A 141 15.75 -8.95 32.60
CA ASN A 141 16.31 -8.14 31.53
C ASN A 141 17.58 -8.81 31.00
N ASN A 142 17.66 -8.92 29.67
CA ASN A 142 18.92 -8.73 28.97
C ASN A 142 18.60 -7.78 27.81
N GLU A 143 19.02 -6.54 28.02
CA GLU A 143 19.25 -5.54 26.99
C GLU A 143 20.28 -6.05 25.95
N ALA A 144 20.37 -5.31 24.85
CA ALA A 144 21.26 -5.51 23.71
C ALA A 144 20.82 -6.59 22.71
N ARG A 145 19.75 -6.27 21.97
CA ARG A 145 19.66 -6.71 20.58
C ARG A 145 19.96 -5.51 19.70
N GLU A 146 21.22 -5.40 19.34
CA GLU A 146 21.71 -4.52 18.29
C GLU A 146 20.80 -4.69 17.07
N HIS A 147 20.22 -3.58 16.62
CA HIS A 147 19.48 -3.52 15.38
C HIS A 147 20.49 -3.60 14.24
N ASP A 148 20.88 -4.83 13.88
CA ASP A 148 21.51 -5.15 12.60
C ASP A 148 20.53 -4.78 11.48
N LEU A 149 20.67 -3.55 10.98
CA LEU A 149 20.03 -3.04 9.75
C LEU A 149 20.66 -3.69 8.52
N ASN A 150 20.70 -5.02 8.46
CA ASN A 150 21.33 -5.72 7.35
C ASN A 150 20.59 -6.97 6.89
N THR A 151 19.26 -6.90 6.81
CA THR A 151 18.46 -7.94 6.14
C THR A 151 17.32 -7.35 5.30
N LEU A 152 17.66 -6.37 4.48
CA LEU A 152 16.93 -6.05 3.25
C LEU A 152 17.89 -6.18 2.06
N SER A 153 18.60 -7.30 2.01
CA SER A 153 19.18 -7.82 0.76
C SER A 153 18.29 -8.93 0.23
N SER A 154 16.99 -8.63 0.09
CA SER A 154 16.21 -9.35 -0.92
C SER A 154 16.88 -9.00 -2.24
N ASN A 155 17.37 -10.01 -2.96
CA ASN A 155 17.74 -9.92 -4.36
C ASN A 155 16.48 -9.65 -5.21
N GLU A 156 15.73 -8.59 -4.88
CA GLU A 156 14.85 -7.95 -5.83
C GLU A 156 15.80 -7.32 -6.85
N GLU A 157 16.02 -8.01 -7.97
CA GLU A 157 16.56 -7.38 -9.18
C GLU A 157 15.84 -6.03 -9.30
N ARG A 158 16.57 -4.93 -9.13
CA ARG A 158 15.99 -3.60 -9.25
C ARG A 158 15.35 -3.54 -10.62
N ASP A 159 14.08 -3.15 -10.68
CA ASP A 159 13.35 -3.09 -11.94
C ASP A 159 13.97 -1.97 -12.79
N GLU A 160 14.92 -2.34 -13.66
CA GLU A 160 15.62 -1.44 -14.56
C GLU A 160 14.62 -0.65 -15.43
N GLU A 161 13.44 -1.21 -15.71
CA GLU A 161 12.38 -0.54 -16.48
C GLU A 161 11.70 0.57 -15.67
N CYS A 162 11.55 0.38 -14.35
CA CYS A 162 11.05 1.39 -13.43
C CYS A 162 12.07 2.52 -13.20
N GLU A 163 13.35 2.18 -13.03
CA GLU A 163 14.43 3.17 -12.90
C GLU A 163 14.56 4.04 -14.15
N ASN A 164 14.45 3.43 -15.34
CA ASN A 164 14.47 4.17 -16.60
C ASN A 164 13.26 5.10 -16.77
N GLN A 165 12.06 4.73 -16.31
CA GLN A 165 10.88 5.62 -16.34
C GLN A 165 11.05 6.82 -15.41
N ILE A 166 11.57 6.59 -14.20
CA ILE A 166 11.87 7.66 -13.25
C ILE A 166 12.95 8.59 -13.82
N ALA A 167 14.01 8.03 -14.39
CA ALA A 167 15.09 8.80 -15.01
C ALA A 167 14.62 9.61 -16.23
N MET A 168 13.74 9.05 -17.07
CA MET A 168 13.14 9.77 -18.20
C MET A 168 12.19 10.87 -17.75
N SER A 169 11.38 10.63 -16.71
CA SER A 169 10.48 11.63 -16.12
C SER A 169 11.25 12.80 -15.50
N LEU A 170 12.38 12.51 -14.83
CA LEU A 170 13.26 13.54 -14.26
C LEU A 170 14.11 14.25 -15.30
N GLY A 171 14.56 13.53 -16.34
CA GLY A 171 15.41 14.06 -17.41
C GLY A 171 14.70 15.07 -18.33
N ASN A 172 13.36 15.09 -18.36
CA ASN A 172 12.59 15.96 -19.24
C ASN A 172 12.23 17.34 -18.64
N SER A 173 13.06 17.84 -17.72
CA SER A 173 13.15 19.25 -17.29
C SER A 173 12.04 19.86 -16.43
N TYR A 174 10.96 19.14 -16.10
CA TYR A 174 9.89 19.69 -15.24
C TYR A 174 10.24 19.67 -13.74
N GLY A 175 11.29 18.96 -13.30
CA GLY A 175 11.64 18.83 -11.89
C GLY A 175 12.50 19.95 -11.31
N LEU A 176 13.42 20.54 -12.09
CA LEU A 176 14.35 21.57 -11.61
C LEU A 176 13.93 23.00 -12.00
N SER A 177 13.26 23.18 -13.15
CA SER A 177 12.76 24.49 -13.58
C SER A 177 11.59 25.00 -12.74
N SER A 178 10.81 24.10 -12.13
CA SER A 178 9.72 24.44 -11.21
C SER A 178 10.20 25.09 -9.91
N TYR A 179 11.50 25.00 -9.61
CA TYR A 179 12.14 25.66 -8.46
C TYR A 179 13.00 26.86 -8.87
N ASP A 180 13.12 27.16 -10.16
CA ASP A 180 13.73 28.39 -10.66
C ASP A 180 12.65 29.49 -10.70
N MET A 181 12.11 29.81 -9.52
CA MET A 181 11.25 30.98 -9.38
C MET A 181 12.17 32.20 -9.49
N MET A 182 12.04 32.93 -10.58
CA MET A 182 12.67 34.24 -10.74
C MET A 182 11.99 35.19 -9.76
N VAL A 183 12.45 35.20 -8.50
CA VAL A 183 12.13 36.29 -7.58
C VAL A 183 12.96 37.45 -8.05
N ASP A 184 12.34 38.41 -8.73
CA ASP A 184 12.98 39.70 -8.95
C ASP A 184 13.22 40.32 -7.56
N GLU A 185 14.50 40.54 -7.20
CA GLU A 185 14.89 41.02 -5.86
C GLU A 185 14.15 42.31 -5.49
N GLU A 186 13.76 43.11 -6.48
CA GLU A 186 13.03 44.37 -6.32
C GLU A 186 11.57 44.16 -5.86
N ASP A 187 10.90 43.09 -6.30
CA ASP A 187 9.51 42.79 -5.95
C ASP A 187 9.40 42.21 -4.53
N ALA A 188 10.36 41.40 -4.10
CA ALA A 188 10.39 40.86 -2.74
C ALA A 188 10.63 41.96 -1.68
N ILE A 189 11.48 42.94 -1.99
CA ILE A 189 11.77 44.06 -1.10
C ILE A 189 10.53 44.95 -0.93
N THR A 190 9.82 45.23 -2.02
CA THR A 190 8.62 46.10 -1.97
C THR A 190 7.48 45.47 -1.17
N GLU A 191 7.22 44.17 -1.33
CA GLU A 191 6.22 43.47 -0.52
C GLU A 191 6.58 43.44 0.98
N TYR A 192 7.86 43.20 1.29
CA TYR A 192 8.35 43.23 2.68
C TYR A 192 8.21 44.60 3.34
N LEU A 193 8.55 45.68 2.61
CA LEU A 193 8.37 47.05 3.10
C LEU A 193 6.88 47.40 3.29
N ALA A 194 6.01 46.95 2.39
CA ALA A 194 4.57 47.10 2.53
C ALA A 194 4.04 46.36 3.77
N TYR A 195 4.50 45.13 4.02
CA TYR A 195 4.14 44.35 5.20
C TYR A 195 4.57 45.04 6.50
N ILE A 196 5.82 45.52 6.60
CA ILE A 196 6.29 46.28 7.78
C ILE A 196 5.42 47.52 8.00
N SER A 197 5.14 48.30 6.94
CA SER A 197 4.32 49.51 7.07
C SER A 197 2.89 49.23 7.56
N SER A 198 2.32 48.09 7.17
CA SER A 198 1.02 47.61 7.63
C SER A 198 1.05 47.21 9.11
N VAL A 199 2.09 46.50 9.54
CA VAL A 199 2.28 46.11 10.95
C VAL A 199 2.46 47.35 11.83
N ASP A 200 3.25 48.33 11.41
CA ASP A 200 3.46 49.58 12.14
C ASP A 200 2.18 50.42 12.25
N SER A 201 1.39 50.46 11.17
CA SER A 201 0.07 51.10 11.15
C SER A 201 -0.95 50.39 12.03
N SER A 202 -0.88 49.06 12.09
CA SER A 202 -1.75 48.23 12.95
C SER A 202 -1.46 48.45 14.44
N ASN A 203 -0.20 48.69 14.80
CA ASN A 203 0.21 48.97 16.18
C ASN A 203 -0.11 50.40 16.64
N HIS A 204 -0.24 51.37 15.72
CA HIS A 204 -0.58 52.77 16.05
C HIS A 204 -2.09 53.04 16.20
N ASN A 205 -2.97 52.11 15.79
CA ASN A 205 -4.43 52.24 15.92
C ASN A 205 -4.99 51.65 17.23
N CYS A 206 -4.13 51.19 18.14
CA CYS A 206 -4.50 50.68 19.47
C CYS A 206 -4.02 51.64 20.58
N THR A 207 -4.53 52.88 20.59
CA THR A 207 -4.47 53.80 21.75
C THR A 207 -5.72 54.65 21.84
#